data_AF-A0A3L6JR65-F1
#
_entry.id   AF-A0A3L6JR65-F1
#
_cell.length_a   1.000
_cell.length_b   1.000
_cell.length_c   1.000
_cell.angle_alpha   90.00
_cell.angle_beta   90.00
_cell.angle_gamma   90.00
#
_symmetry.space_group_name_H-M   'P 1'
#
loop_
_entity.id
_entity.type
_entity.pdbx_description
1 polymer ?
#
loop_
_entity_poly.entity_id
_entity_poly.type
_entity_poly.pdbx_seq_one_letter_code
_entity_poly.pdbx_strand_id
1 'polypeptide(L)'
;MAFYSTSGDEHRMVLEITVPSILSLAATTALLLIYAVLDLRTRIVPNRIMVAGGLTGLVIVILTGHLVDQALLHLSASVFMVLVAYLLFRAGAFGGADVKAVVTVAILSPGIEFGSWSDPVLEGILGSGLLLVTILLGAYLFSRYRPKKEVTRVTPLLPMVLAAYLLLQLLAVA
;
A
#
# COMPACT_ATOMS: atom_id res chain seq x y z
N MET A 1 -39.98 -30.26 -15.79
CA MET A 1 -39.50 -30.11 -14.40
C MET A 1 -38.37 -29.08 -14.45
N ALA A 2 -38.65 -27.83 -14.08
CA ALA A 2 -37.68 -26.75 -14.17
C ALA A 2 -36.72 -26.85 -12.98
N PHE A 3 -35.43 -27.08 -13.26
CA PHE A 3 -34.38 -26.94 -12.27
C PHE A 3 -34.01 -25.47 -12.17
N TYR A 4 -34.46 -24.83 -11.10
CA TYR A 4 -33.86 -23.60 -10.59
C TYR A 4 -32.44 -23.95 -10.12
N SER A 5 -31.43 -23.55 -10.89
CA SER A 5 -30.05 -23.47 -10.41
C SER A 5 -29.88 -22.10 -9.76
N THR A 6 -30.17 -22.02 -8.46
CA THR A 6 -29.71 -20.92 -7.62
C THR A 6 -28.25 -21.18 -7.28
N SER A 7 -27.34 -20.86 -8.18
CA SER A 7 -25.93 -20.66 -7.82
C SER A 7 -25.81 -19.23 -7.30
N GLY A 8 -26.13 -19.07 -6.02
CA GLY A 8 -25.58 -17.95 -5.26
C GLY A 8 -24.09 -18.16 -5.23
N ASP A 9 -23.36 -17.43 -6.08
CA ASP A 9 -21.91 -17.31 -5.99
C ASP A 9 -21.62 -16.72 -4.61
N GLU A 10 -21.29 -17.61 -3.68
CA GLU A 10 -20.63 -17.20 -2.46
C GLU A 10 -19.36 -16.48 -2.89
N HIS A 11 -19.32 -15.16 -2.65
CA HIS A 11 -18.11 -14.34 -2.75
C HIS A 11 -17.08 -14.86 -1.72
N ARG A 12 -16.47 -16.00 -2.01
CA ARG A 12 -15.43 -16.60 -1.19
C ARG A 12 -14.14 -15.89 -1.54
N MET A 13 -13.58 -15.16 -0.58
CA MET A 13 -12.18 -14.75 -0.64
C MET A 13 -11.35 -16.03 -0.66
N VAL A 14 -10.54 -16.20 -1.71
CA VAL A 14 -9.61 -17.33 -1.83
C VAL A 14 -8.24 -16.82 -1.41
N LEU A 15 -7.62 -17.51 -0.47
CA LEU A 15 -6.26 -17.23 -0.04
C LEU A 15 -5.29 -17.74 -1.12
N GLU A 16 -4.61 -16.84 -1.82
CA GLU A 16 -3.65 -17.18 -2.88
C GLU A 16 -2.22 -16.83 -2.46
N ILE A 17 -1.54 -17.81 -1.87
CA ILE A 17 -0.13 -17.65 -1.51
C ILE A 17 0.72 -18.06 -2.71
N THR A 18 1.17 -17.07 -3.49
CA THR A 18 2.04 -17.29 -4.64
C THR A 18 3.46 -16.78 -4.38
N VAL A 19 4.46 -17.36 -5.04
CA VAL A 19 5.86 -16.88 -4.95
C VAL A 19 5.96 -15.41 -5.39
N PRO A 20 5.31 -14.96 -6.49
CA PRO A 20 5.27 -13.55 -6.85
C PRO A 20 4.72 -12.65 -5.74
N SER A 21 3.60 -13.00 -5.11
CA SER A 21 3.00 -12.23 -4.00
C SER A 21 3.91 -12.14 -2.77
N ILE A 22 4.65 -13.21 -2.47
CA ILE A 22 5.63 -13.18 -1.36
C ILE A 22 6.79 -12.24 -1.69
N LEU A 23 7.25 -12.23 -2.94
CA LEU A 23 8.36 -11.39 -3.38
C LEU A 23 7.97 -9.91 -3.47
N SER A 24 6.78 -9.58 -3.98
CA SER A 24 6.23 -8.22 -3.97
C SER A 24 6.08 -7.71 -2.53
N LEU A 25 5.53 -8.54 -1.63
CA LEU A 25 5.41 -8.24 -0.21
C LEU A 25 6.76 -7.94 0.44
N ALA A 26 7.72 -8.85 0.25
CA ALA A 26 9.04 -8.75 0.86
C ALA A 26 9.81 -7.52 0.34
N ALA A 27 9.77 -7.28 -0.97
CA ALA A 27 10.43 -6.14 -1.60
C ALA A 27 9.83 -4.81 -1.10
N THR A 28 8.50 -4.71 -1.08
CA THR A 28 7.78 -3.52 -0.60
C THR A 28 8.03 -3.28 0.88
N THR A 29 7.99 -4.33 1.71
CA THR A 29 8.28 -4.25 3.14
C THR A 29 9.70 -3.75 3.41
N ALA A 30 10.70 -4.33 2.73
CA ALA A 30 12.10 -3.94 2.90
C ALA A 30 12.33 -2.48 2.51
N LEU A 31 11.73 -2.05 1.40
CA LEU A 31 11.78 -0.67 0.91
C LEU A 31 11.14 0.31 1.88
N LEU A 32 9.92 0.02 2.35
CA LEU A 32 9.23 0.85 3.34
C LEU A 32 9.96 0.88 4.68
N LEU A 33 10.59 -0.21 5.09
CA LEU A 33 11.41 -0.25 6.30
C LEU A 33 12.61 0.70 6.20
N ILE A 34 13.32 0.68 5.05
CA ILE A 34 14.42 1.62 4.79
C ILE A 34 13.91 3.06 4.86
N TYR A 35 12.77 3.36 4.23
CA TYR A 35 12.20 4.71 4.23
C TYR A 35 11.78 5.15 5.63
N ALA A 36 11.12 4.28 6.40
CA ALA A 36 10.71 4.55 7.77
C ALA A 36 11.92 4.80 8.69
N VAL A 37 12.99 4.02 8.56
CA VAL A 37 14.23 4.21 9.34
C VAL A 37 14.89 5.55 9.00
N LEU A 38 14.98 5.90 7.72
CA LEU A 38 15.53 7.19 7.28
C LEU A 38 14.65 8.35 7.76
N ASP A 39 13.33 8.24 7.63
CA ASP A 39 12.40 9.27 8.10
C ASP A 39 12.51 9.50 9.62
N LEU A 40 12.61 8.43 10.41
CA LEU A 40 12.79 8.53 11.86
C LEU A 40 14.14 9.16 12.25
N ARG A 41 15.22 8.82 11.54
CA ARG A 41 16.59 9.28 11.84
C ARG A 41 16.88 10.69 11.34
N THR A 42 16.60 10.97 10.07
CA THR A 42 17.02 12.18 9.38
C THR A 42 15.86 13.09 8.96
N ARG A 43 14.60 12.66 9.14
CA ARG A 43 13.37 13.40 8.72
C ARG A 43 13.31 13.72 7.24
N ILE A 44 14.21 13.13 6.46
CA ILE A 44 14.39 13.37 5.04
C ILE A 44 14.77 12.04 4.43
N VAL A 45 13.99 11.60 3.44
CA VAL A 45 14.34 10.47 2.58
C VAL A 45 14.88 11.01 1.25
N PRO A 46 16.16 10.80 0.93
CA PRO A 46 16.73 11.28 -0.33
C PRO A 46 16.01 10.70 -1.55
N ASN A 47 15.68 11.56 -2.52
CA ASN A 47 15.02 11.15 -3.77
C ASN A 47 15.77 10.01 -4.49
N ARG A 48 17.10 10.00 -4.43
CA ARG A 48 17.93 8.94 -5.04
C ARG A 48 17.63 7.57 -4.44
N ILE A 49 17.45 7.49 -3.12
CA ILE A 49 17.11 6.24 -2.43
C ILE A 49 15.68 5.84 -2.78
N MET A 50 14.76 6.80 -2.89
CA MET A 50 13.38 6.50 -3.30
C MET A 50 13.30 5.93 -4.71
N VAL A 51 13.97 6.58 -5.66
CA VAL A 51 13.99 6.13 -7.06
C VAL A 51 14.71 4.79 -7.20
N ALA A 52 15.90 4.63 -6.58
CA ALA A 52 16.63 3.37 -6.64
C ALA A 52 15.84 2.22 -6.03
N GLY A 53 15.23 2.43 -4.85
CA GLY A 53 14.36 1.42 -4.23
C GLY A 53 13.16 1.08 -5.10
N GLY A 54 12.43 2.09 -5.58
CA GLY A 54 11.25 1.88 -6.42
C GLY A 54 11.57 1.14 -7.72
N LEU A 55 12.69 1.47 -8.37
CA LEU A 55 13.16 0.76 -9.57
C LEU A 55 13.54 -0.69 -9.27
N THR A 56 14.27 -0.95 -8.17
CA THR A 56 14.61 -2.32 -7.77
C THR A 56 13.36 -3.15 -7.51
N GLY A 57 12.39 -2.60 -6.77
CA GLY A 57 11.10 -3.26 -6.55
C GLY A 57 10.36 -3.53 -7.87
N LEU A 58 10.33 -2.53 -8.77
CA LEU A 58 9.62 -2.65 -10.04
C LEU A 58 10.23 -3.75 -10.91
N VAL A 59 11.57 -3.85 -10.94
CA VAL A 59 12.28 -4.93 -11.63
C VAL A 59 11.89 -6.28 -11.06
N ILE A 60 11.81 -6.43 -9.73
CA ILE A 60 11.39 -7.69 -9.10
C ILE A 60 9.98 -8.08 -9.56
N VAL A 61 9.02 -7.15 -9.47
CA VAL A 61 7.60 -7.40 -9.80
C VAL A 61 7.39 -7.68 -11.29
N ILE A 62 8.22 -7.10 -12.17
CA ILE A 62 8.22 -7.42 -13.61
C ILE A 62 8.80 -8.80 -13.86
N LEU A 63 9.95 -9.14 -13.25
CA LEU A 63 10.63 -10.41 -13.47
C LEU A 63 9.83 -11.61 -12.93
N THR A 64 9.01 -11.40 -11.90
CA THR A 64 8.12 -12.44 -11.36
C THR A 64 6.82 -12.60 -12.15
N GLY A 65 6.56 -11.76 -13.16
CA GLY A 65 5.31 -11.77 -13.92
C GLY A 65 4.12 -11.11 -13.20
N HIS A 66 4.25 -10.79 -11.91
CA HIS A 66 3.16 -10.29 -11.06
C HIS A 66 2.47 -9.05 -11.65
N LEU A 67 3.26 -8.09 -12.16
CA LEU A 67 2.73 -6.88 -12.80
C LEU A 67 1.83 -7.21 -13.99
N VAL A 68 2.20 -8.21 -14.79
CA VAL A 68 1.53 -8.56 -16.04
C VAL A 68 0.30 -9.41 -15.76
N ASP A 69 0.44 -10.40 -14.86
CA ASP A 69 -0.63 -11.30 -14.47
C ASP A 69 -1.79 -10.55 -13.79
N GLN A 70 -1.47 -9.50 -13.02
CA GLN A 70 -2.45 -8.67 -12.30
C GLN A 70 -2.51 -7.23 -12.81
N ALA A 71 -2.27 -7.02 -14.11
CA ALA A 71 -2.11 -5.67 -14.70
C ALA A 71 -3.27 -4.70 -14.39
N LEU A 72 -4.53 -5.18 -14.40
CA LEU A 72 -5.69 -4.35 -14.07
C LEU A 72 -5.73 -3.92 -12.60
N LEU A 73 -5.31 -4.79 -11.68
CA LEU A 73 -5.20 -4.49 -10.25
C LEU A 73 -4.12 -3.43 -10.01
N HIS A 74 -2.92 -3.64 -10.55
CA HIS A 74 -1.82 -2.68 -10.48
C HIS A 74 -2.21 -1.31 -11.06
N LEU A 75 -2.84 -1.30 -12.24
CA LEU A 75 -3.23 -0.06 -12.92
C LEU A 75 -4.30 0.70 -12.13
N SER A 76 -5.36 0.02 -11.72
CA SER A 76 -6.47 0.64 -10.97
C SER A 76 -6.00 1.20 -9.62
N ALA A 77 -5.24 0.41 -8.86
CA ALA A 77 -4.63 0.83 -7.60
C ALA A 77 -3.70 2.03 -7.80
N SER A 78 -2.81 1.98 -8.80
CA SER A 78 -1.85 3.06 -9.07
C SER A 78 -2.54 4.36 -9.47
N VAL A 79 -3.51 4.31 -10.40
CA VAL A 79 -4.25 5.50 -10.83
C VAL A 79 -5.02 6.11 -9.67
N PHE A 80 -5.75 5.28 -8.92
CA PHE A 80 -6.49 5.73 -7.74
C PHE A 80 -5.54 6.37 -6.72
N MET A 81 -4.44 5.69 -6.39
CA MET A 81 -3.47 6.17 -5.40
C MET A 81 -2.83 7.49 -5.84
N VAL A 82 -2.42 7.64 -7.10
CA VAL A 82 -1.86 8.89 -7.62
C VAL A 82 -2.85 10.05 -7.47
N LEU A 83 -4.11 9.84 -7.85
CA LEU A 83 -5.15 10.87 -7.76
C LEU A 83 -5.39 11.30 -6.30
N VAL A 84 -5.62 10.34 -5.40
CA VAL A 84 -5.93 10.64 -4.01
C VAL A 84 -4.72 11.18 -3.26
N ALA A 85 -3.53 10.60 -3.45
CA ALA A 85 -2.30 11.09 -2.83
C ALA A 85 -1.95 12.51 -3.31
N TYR A 86 -2.21 12.85 -4.58
CA TYR A 86 -2.06 14.21 -5.08
C TYR A 86 -3.02 15.19 -4.38
N LEU A 87 -4.29 14.81 -4.20
CA LEU A 87 -5.26 15.63 -3.47
C LEU A 87 -4.83 15.84 -2.00
N LEU A 88 -4.37 14.78 -1.33
CA LEU A 88 -3.85 14.84 0.04
C LEU A 88 -2.60 15.71 0.16
N PHE A 89 -1.71 15.66 -0.84
CA PHE A 89 -0.55 16.55 -0.92
C PHE A 89 -0.95 18.01 -1.10
N ARG A 90 -1.92 18.29 -1.97
CA ARG A 90 -2.46 19.65 -2.17
C ARG A 90 -3.17 20.16 -0.92
N ALA A 91 -3.80 19.30 -0.14
CA ALA A 91 -4.41 19.62 1.14
C ALA A 91 -3.39 19.77 2.29
N GLY A 92 -2.11 19.46 2.06
CA GLY A 92 -1.05 19.53 3.08
C GLY A 92 -1.07 18.38 4.09
N ALA A 93 -1.91 17.35 3.88
CA ALA A 93 -1.95 16.17 4.73
C ALA A 93 -0.73 15.26 4.50
N PHE A 94 -0.27 15.16 3.24
CA PHE A 94 0.90 14.38 2.83
C PHE A 94 2.04 15.29 2.37
N GLY A 95 3.28 14.90 2.71
CA GLY A 95 4.48 15.47 2.12
C GLY A 95 4.84 14.82 0.79
N GLY A 96 5.81 15.41 0.07
CA GLY A 96 6.26 14.88 -1.22
C GLY A 96 6.91 13.50 -1.15
N ALA A 97 7.53 13.15 -0.01
CA ALA A 97 8.07 11.81 0.22
C ALA A 97 6.94 10.79 0.46
N ASP A 98 5.89 11.17 1.17
CA ASP A 98 4.76 10.28 1.49
C ASP A 98 4.01 9.88 0.23
N VAL A 99 3.73 10.85 -0.66
CA VAL A 99 3.10 10.58 -1.96
C VAL A 99 3.90 9.56 -2.76
N LYS A 100 5.22 9.75 -2.85
CA LYS A 100 6.08 8.81 -3.58
C LYS A 100 6.07 7.42 -2.95
N ALA A 101 6.06 7.33 -1.63
CA ALA A 101 6.01 6.06 -0.94
C ALA A 101 4.69 5.31 -1.21
N VAL A 102 3.53 5.96 -1.04
CA VAL A 102 2.24 5.29 -1.25
C VAL A 102 2.00 4.93 -2.71
N VAL A 103 2.46 5.76 -3.66
CA VAL A 103 2.41 5.43 -5.09
C VAL A 103 3.32 4.26 -5.42
N THR A 104 4.54 4.21 -4.85
CA THR A 104 5.42 3.05 -5.00
C THR A 104 4.76 1.78 -4.46
N VAL A 105 4.09 1.84 -3.30
CA VAL A 105 3.34 0.69 -2.77
C VAL A 105 2.26 0.25 -3.75
N ALA A 106 1.44 1.16 -4.27
CA ALA A 106 0.38 0.82 -5.23
C ALA A 106 0.90 0.22 -6.54
N ILE A 107 2.15 0.52 -6.94
CA ILE A 107 2.77 -0.08 -8.12
C ILE A 107 3.38 -1.45 -7.80
N LEU A 108 4.06 -1.59 -6.66
CA LEU A 108 4.83 -2.80 -6.35
C LEU A 108 3.99 -3.90 -5.72
N SER A 109 2.99 -3.51 -4.94
CA SER A 109 2.15 -4.40 -4.16
C SER A 109 0.75 -3.80 -4.02
N PRO A 110 -0.06 -3.82 -5.09
CA PRO A 110 -1.40 -3.27 -5.09
C PRO A 110 -2.34 -4.15 -4.29
N GLY A 111 -3.28 -3.52 -3.59
CA GLY A 111 -4.37 -4.25 -2.97
C GLY A 111 -3.95 -5.14 -1.79
N ILE A 112 -4.54 -6.33 -1.75
CA ILE A 112 -4.35 -7.34 -0.71
C ILE A 112 -3.63 -8.54 -1.36
N GLU A 113 -2.33 -8.71 -1.08
CA GLU A 113 -1.45 -9.63 -1.82
C GLU A 113 -1.87 -11.11 -1.79
N PHE A 114 -2.63 -11.48 -0.76
CA PHE A 114 -3.02 -12.86 -0.48
C PHE A 114 -4.51 -13.12 -0.70
N GLY A 115 -5.32 -12.13 -1.05
CA GLY A 115 -6.76 -12.30 -1.22
C GLY A 115 -7.16 -11.95 -2.63
N SER A 116 -7.61 -12.93 -3.42
CA SER A 116 -8.13 -12.67 -4.76
C SER A 116 -9.63 -12.37 -4.70
N TRP A 117 -10.03 -11.23 -5.29
CA TRP A 117 -11.44 -10.89 -5.45
C TRP A 117 -11.87 -11.11 -6.90
N SER A 118 -13.18 -11.29 -7.12
CA SER A 118 -13.72 -11.46 -8.48
C SER A 118 -13.54 -10.22 -9.37
N ASP A 119 -13.38 -9.04 -8.77
CA ASP A 119 -13.21 -7.77 -9.49
C ASP A 119 -11.88 -7.10 -9.09
N PRO A 120 -10.84 -7.18 -9.96
CA PRO A 120 -9.53 -6.63 -9.66
C PRO A 120 -9.52 -5.10 -9.60
N VAL A 121 -10.48 -4.41 -10.23
CA VAL A 121 -10.56 -2.95 -10.19
C VAL A 121 -11.07 -2.50 -8.82
N LEU A 122 -12.13 -3.16 -8.34
CA LEU A 122 -12.68 -2.88 -7.02
C LEU A 122 -11.68 -3.20 -5.92
N GLU A 123 -10.98 -4.32 -6.03
CA GLU A 123 -9.93 -4.73 -5.10
C GLU A 123 -8.80 -3.69 -5.03
N GLY A 124 -8.31 -3.21 -6.18
CA GLY A 124 -7.25 -2.21 -6.24
C GLY A 124 -7.64 -0.88 -5.59
N ILE A 125 -8.87 -0.43 -5.85
CA ILE A 125 -9.43 0.80 -5.25
C ILE A 125 -9.62 0.64 -3.74
N LEU A 126 -10.24 -0.46 -3.30
CA LEU A 126 -10.54 -0.68 -1.89
C LEU A 126 -9.28 -0.94 -1.07
N GLY A 127 -8.34 -1.74 -1.56
CA GLY A 127 -7.08 -1.98 -0.87
C GLY A 127 -6.25 -0.71 -0.74
N SER A 128 -6.14 0.07 -1.81
CA SER A 128 -5.47 1.38 -1.79
C SER A 128 -6.17 2.38 -0.87
N GLY A 129 -7.50 2.41 -0.89
CA GLY A 129 -8.32 3.26 -0.04
C GLY A 129 -8.18 2.90 1.43
N LEU A 130 -8.23 1.61 1.76
CA LEU A 130 -8.08 1.10 3.12
C LEU A 130 -6.67 1.35 3.65
N LEU A 131 -5.64 1.21 2.81
CA LEU A 131 -4.28 1.61 3.15
C LEU A 131 -4.22 3.10 3.54
N LEU A 132 -4.77 3.98 2.72
CA LEU A 132 -4.80 5.43 2.99
C LEU A 132 -5.56 5.77 4.27
N VAL A 133 -6.74 5.17 4.48
CA VAL A 133 -7.53 5.36 5.71
C VAL A 133 -6.73 4.93 6.93
N THR A 134 -6.04 3.78 6.86
CA THR A 134 -5.23 3.25 7.96
C THR A 134 -4.04 4.16 8.26
N ILE A 135 -3.37 4.69 7.23
CA ILE A 135 -2.29 5.68 7.39
C ILE A 135 -2.80 6.94 8.09
N LEU A 136 -3.89 7.53 7.61
CA LEU A 136 -4.43 8.78 8.14
C LEU A 136 -4.97 8.60 9.56
N LEU A 137 -5.64 7.49 9.84
CA LEU A 137 -6.11 7.16 11.18
C LEU A 137 -4.93 6.96 12.14
N GLY A 138 -3.90 6.21 11.73
CA GLY A 138 -2.68 6.02 12.50
C GLY A 138 -1.98 7.34 12.81
N ALA A 139 -1.83 8.21 11.81
CA ALA A 139 -1.24 9.53 11.98
C ALA A 139 -2.07 10.43 12.91
N TYR A 140 -3.40 10.41 12.79
CA TYR A 140 -4.32 11.15 13.67
C TYR A 140 -4.23 10.67 15.12
N LEU A 141 -4.30 9.36 15.36
CA LEU A 141 -4.19 8.77 16.69
C LEU A 141 -2.82 9.09 17.31
N PHE A 142 -1.75 8.92 16.53
CA PHE A 142 -0.40 9.26 16.98
C PHE A 142 -0.31 10.73 17.39
N SER A 143 -0.84 11.64 16.57
CA SER A 143 -0.87 13.08 16.90
C SER A 143 -1.68 13.37 18.16
N ARG A 144 -2.78 12.66 18.41
CA ARG A 144 -3.65 12.84 19.57
C ARG A 144 -3.02 12.34 20.88
N TYR A 145 -2.31 11.21 20.85
CA TYR A 145 -1.70 10.62 22.04
C TYR A 145 -0.28 11.10 22.32
N ARG A 146 0.33 11.86 21.40
CA ARG A 146 1.67 12.40 21.59
C ARG A 146 1.70 13.44 22.72
N PRO A 147 2.68 13.37 23.65
CA PRO A 147 2.81 14.36 24.71
C PRO A 147 3.11 15.76 24.15
N LYS A 148 2.35 16.77 24.60
CA LYS A 148 2.40 18.18 24.16
C LYS A 148 3.76 18.89 24.34
N LYS A 149 4.81 18.23 24.87
CA LYS A 149 6.14 18.82 25.02
C LYS A 149 6.97 18.83 23.73
N GLU A 150 6.53 18.13 22.67
CA GLU A 150 7.25 18.01 21.39
C GLU A 150 6.61 18.78 20.21
N VAL A 151 6.04 19.96 20.47
CA VAL A 151 5.20 20.75 19.52
C VAL A 151 5.87 21.06 18.18
N THR A 152 7.20 21.01 18.08
CA THR A 152 7.95 21.44 16.89
C THR A 152 8.25 20.33 15.88
N ARG A 153 7.94 19.06 16.17
CA ARG A 153 8.33 17.94 15.28
C ARG A 153 7.14 17.42 14.48
N VAL A 154 7.19 17.60 13.16
CA VAL A 154 6.28 16.99 12.17
C VAL A 154 6.20 15.47 12.39
N THR A 155 4.99 14.91 12.30
CA THR A 155 4.75 13.46 12.46
C THR A 155 5.48 12.69 11.35
N PRO A 156 6.30 11.67 11.67
CA PRO A 156 6.88 10.82 10.65
C PRO A 156 5.78 9.93 10.05
N LEU A 157 5.39 10.21 8.81
CA LEU A 157 4.31 9.50 8.12
C LEU A 157 4.78 8.17 7.54
N LEU A 158 6.04 8.04 7.13
CA LEU A 158 6.54 6.82 6.49
C LEU A 158 6.52 5.57 7.41
N PRO A 159 6.80 5.67 8.72
CA PRO A 159 6.52 4.57 9.65
C PRO A 159 5.03 4.17 9.71
N MET A 160 4.12 5.13 9.53
CA MET A 160 2.67 4.85 9.48
C MET A 160 2.30 4.16 8.17
N VAL A 161 2.94 4.52 7.04
CA VAL A 161 2.79 3.80 5.76
C VAL A 161 3.21 2.33 5.91
N LEU A 162 4.39 2.09 6.49
CA LEU A 162 4.87 0.71 6.75
C LEU A 162 3.90 -0.06 7.66
N ALA A 163 3.48 0.53 8.78
CA ALA A 163 2.57 -0.13 9.72
C ALA A 163 1.21 -0.42 9.08
N ALA A 164 0.63 0.54 8.36
CA ALA A 164 -0.65 0.36 7.67
C ALA A 164 -0.57 -0.73 6.60
N TYR A 165 0.52 -0.75 5.83
CA TYR A 165 0.76 -1.79 4.83
C TYR A 165 0.84 -3.18 5.48
N LEU A 166 1.65 -3.37 6.51
CA LEU A 166 1.77 -4.66 7.20
C LEU A 166 0.46 -5.08 7.86
N LEU A 167 -0.29 -4.16 8.48
CA LEU A 167 -1.59 -4.46 9.05
C LEU A 167 -2.59 -4.94 8.00
N LEU A 168 -2.62 -4.29 6.83
CA LEU A 168 -3.50 -4.69 5.74
C LEU A 168 -3.16 -6.10 5.25
N GLN A 169 -1.87 -6.41 5.10
CA GLN A 169 -1.42 -7.74 4.66
C GLN A 169 -1.64 -8.82 5.74
N LEU A 170 -1.63 -8.47 7.02
CA LEU A 170 -2.00 -9.41 8.09
C LEU A 170 -3.50 -9.69 8.10
N LEU A 171 -4.33 -8.66 7.90
CA LEU A 171 -5.79 -8.82 7.80
C LEU A 171 -6.20 -9.67 6.59
N ALA A 172 -5.39 -9.69 5.54
CA ALA A 172 -5.59 -10.53 4.37
C ALA A 172 -5.45 -12.03 4.64
N VAL A 173 -4.60 -12.38 5.60
CA VAL A 173 -4.22 -13.78 5.89
C VAL A 173 -5.04 -14.35 7.05
N ALA A 174 -5.68 -13.48 7.85
CA ALA A 174 -6.47 -13.83 9.03
C ALA A 174 -7.91 -14.19 8.69
#